data_AF-A0A954S5Q2-F1
#
_entry.id   AF-A0A954S5Q2-F1
#
_cell.length_a   1.000
_cell.length_b   1.000
_cell.length_c   1.000
_cell.angle_alpha   90.00
_cell.angle_beta   90.00
_cell.angle_gamma   90.00
#
_symmetry.space_group_name_H-M   'P 1'
#
loop_
_entity.id
_entity.type
_entity.pdbx_description
1 polymer ?
#
loop_
_entity_poly.entity_id
_entity_poly.type
_entity_poly.pdbx_seq_one_letter_code
_entity_poly.pdbx_strand_id
1 'polypeptide(L)'
;VLVSTEQASDWASGDDAGIQVALSTALTPELIREGMARDFVRHVQQSRKDADLDITDRIQIAYSADDDEAKKAVDEWSDYIQAETLADAVDPNDSLSETARKVSIGTAMVIIAIQPVTS
;
A
#
# COMPACT_ATOMS: atom_id res chain seq x y z
N VAL A 1 9.39 -54.02 -3.57
CA VAL A 1 9.00 -53.50 -2.23
C VAL A 1 8.01 -52.37 -2.48
N LEU A 2 6.78 -52.54 -2.02
CA LEU A 2 5.72 -51.53 -2.10
C LEU A 2 5.90 -50.61 -0.90
N VAL A 3 6.16 -49.32 -1.16
CA VAL A 3 6.11 -48.27 -0.14
C VAL A 3 5.02 -47.31 -0.58
N SER A 4 3.86 -47.44 0.07
CA SER A 4 2.87 -46.38 0.15
C SER A 4 3.37 -45.36 1.17
N THR A 5 3.33 -44.08 0.82
CA THR A 5 3.38 -43.00 1.80
C THR A 5 2.39 -41.94 1.36
N GLU A 6 1.53 -41.58 2.29
CA GLU A 6 0.32 -40.77 2.13
C GLU A 6 0.64 -39.38 1.57
N GLN A 7 -0.06 -38.99 0.51
CA GLN A 7 -0.04 -37.65 -0.07
C GLN A 7 -0.94 -36.74 0.78
N ALA A 8 -0.33 -35.81 1.50
CA ALA A 8 -1.02 -34.67 2.10
C ALA A 8 -0.71 -33.42 1.25
N SER A 9 -1.74 -33.01 0.49
CA SER A 9 -2.15 -31.68 0.05
C SER A 9 -1.14 -30.60 -0.40
N ASP A 10 -1.41 -30.09 -1.62
CA ASP A 10 -1.23 -28.69 -2.06
C ASP A 10 0.06 -28.20 -2.74
N TRP A 11 0.88 -29.07 -3.33
CA TRP A 11 1.97 -28.60 -4.22
C TRP A 11 1.68 -28.91 -5.69
N ALA A 12 1.39 -27.87 -6.47
CA ALA A 12 1.38 -27.94 -7.93
C ALA A 12 2.81 -27.81 -8.46
N SER A 13 3.44 -28.93 -8.81
CA SER A 13 4.76 -28.97 -9.43
C SER A 13 4.65 -28.70 -10.94
N GLY A 14 5.24 -27.61 -11.41
CA GLY A 14 5.57 -27.38 -12.82
C GLY A 14 7.08 -27.56 -13.01
N ASP A 15 7.48 -28.47 -13.89
CA ASP A 15 8.88 -28.79 -14.19
C ASP A 15 9.35 -27.90 -15.36
N ASP A 16 10.10 -26.84 -15.08
CA ASP A 16 11.02 -26.22 -16.03
C ASP A 16 12.23 -25.66 -15.25
N ALA A 17 13.41 -26.22 -15.54
CA ALA A 17 14.74 -25.73 -15.14
C ALA A 17 15.07 -25.58 -13.63
N GLY A 18 14.77 -26.58 -12.78
CA GLY A 18 15.57 -26.90 -11.59
C GLY A 18 15.69 -25.84 -10.48
N ILE A 19 14.93 -24.75 -10.54
CA ILE A 19 14.81 -23.76 -9.48
C ILE A 19 13.40 -23.89 -8.89
N GLN A 20 13.28 -24.67 -7.82
CA GLN A 20 12.07 -24.62 -6.99
C GLN A 20 12.11 -23.33 -6.17
N VAL A 21 11.45 -22.28 -6.65
CA VAL A 21 11.12 -21.11 -5.83
C VAL A 21 9.96 -21.51 -4.91
N ALA A 22 10.29 -21.97 -3.71
CA ALA A 22 9.31 -22.14 -2.65
C ALA A 22 8.98 -20.77 -2.05
N LEU A 23 7.98 -20.08 -2.61
CA LEU A 23 7.46 -18.84 -2.04
C LEU A 23 6.58 -19.20 -0.84
N SER A 24 7.05 -18.92 0.38
CA SER A 24 6.22 -18.98 1.57
C SER A 24 5.05 -18.00 1.41
N THR A 25 3.83 -18.52 1.26
CA THR A 25 2.61 -17.72 1.02
C THR A 25 2.01 -17.13 2.30
N ALA A 26 2.65 -17.35 3.45
CA ALA A 26 2.19 -16.80 4.72
C ALA A 26 2.50 -15.30 4.79
N LEU A 27 1.49 -14.47 4.52
CA LEU A 27 1.56 -13.03 4.75
C LEU A 27 1.57 -12.74 6.25
N THR A 28 2.63 -12.09 6.72
CA THR A 28 2.67 -11.54 8.07
C THR A 28 1.87 -10.23 8.12
N PRO A 29 1.37 -9.81 9.29
CA PRO A 29 0.69 -8.52 9.43
C PRO A 29 1.53 -7.34 8.93
N GLU A 30 2.84 -7.37 9.18
CA GLU A 30 3.80 -6.37 8.71
C GLU A 30 3.87 -6.30 7.18
N LEU A 31 3.95 -7.45 6.49
CA LEU A 31 3.96 -7.50 5.03
C LEU A 31 2.64 -7.01 4.42
N ILE A 32 1.51 -7.25 5.09
CA ILE A 32 0.20 -6.71 4.68
C ILE A 32 0.22 -5.19 4.77
N ARG A 33 0.70 -4.63 5.90
CA ARG A 33 0.77 -3.18 6.10
C ARG A 33 1.77 -2.50 5.17
N GLU A 34 2.91 -3.12 4.90
CA GLU A 34 3.84 -2.65 3.86
C GLU A 34 3.17 -2.59 2.49
N GLY A 35 2.42 -3.65 2.13
CA GLY A 35 1.63 -3.69 0.90
C GLY A 35 0.60 -2.55 0.83
N MET A 36 -0.13 -2.31 1.92
CA MET A 36 -1.08 -1.20 2.04
C MET A 36 -0.40 0.17 1.89
N ALA A 37 0.78 0.36 2.49
CA ALA A 37 1.55 1.59 2.37
C ALA A 37 2.02 1.83 0.92
N ARG A 38 2.47 0.79 0.22
CA ARG A 38 2.85 0.86 -1.20
C ARG A 38 1.66 1.21 -2.09
N ASP A 39 0.49 0.64 -1.82
CA ASP A 39 -0.75 1.01 -2.50
C ASP A 39 -1.12 2.47 -2.24
N PHE A 40 -0.98 2.93 -1.00
CA PHE A 40 -1.23 4.32 -0.62
C PHE A 40 -0.33 5.28 -1.41
N VAL A 41 0.98 5.02 -1.45
CA VAL A 41 1.95 5.78 -2.26
C VAL A 41 1.52 5.80 -3.73
N ARG A 42 1.18 4.64 -4.31
CA ARG A 42 0.73 4.56 -5.70
C ARG A 42 -0.47 5.48 -5.98
N HIS A 43 -1.44 5.52 -5.07
CA HIS A 43 -2.61 6.37 -5.21
C HIS A 43 -2.28 7.85 -5.05
N VAL A 44 -1.41 8.22 -4.11
CA VAL A 44 -0.92 9.60 -3.97
C VAL A 44 -0.21 10.06 -5.24
N GLN A 45 0.69 9.25 -5.79
CA GLN A 45 1.40 9.57 -7.02
C GLN A 45 0.44 9.73 -8.22
N GLN A 46 -0.65 8.97 -8.25
CA GLN A 46 -1.69 9.16 -9.25
C GLN A 46 -2.44 10.48 -9.03
N SER A 47 -2.80 10.82 -7.79
CA SER A 47 -3.43 12.10 -7.46
C SER A 47 -2.54 13.29 -7.84
N ARG A 48 -1.21 13.19 -7.68
CA ARG A 48 -0.26 14.22 -8.12
C ARG A 48 -0.32 14.46 -9.62
N LYS A 49 -0.35 13.39 -10.41
CA LYS A 49 -0.48 13.47 -11.88
C LYS A 49 -1.81 14.08 -12.29
N ASP A 50 -2.89 13.69 -11.61
CA ASP A 50 -4.24 14.17 -11.94
C ASP A 50 -4.44 15.65 -11.54
N ALA A 51 -3.68 16.13 -10.55
CA ALA A 51 -3.63 17.52 -10.15
C ALA A 51 -2.60 18.37 -10.95
N ASP A 52 -1.95 17.77 -11.96
CA ASP A 52 -0.93 18.40 -12.80
C ASP A 52 0.21 19.07 -12.00
N LEU A 53 0.57 18.45 -10.87
CA LEU A 53 1.67 18.93 -10.01
C LEU A 53 3.02 18.60 -10.62
N ASP A 54 3.99 19.50 -10.44
CA ASP A 54 5.36 19.25 -10.87
C ASP A 54 5.99 18.11 -10.05
N ILE A 55 6.95 17.41 -10.66
CA ILE A 55 7.63 16.28 -10.03
C ILE A 55 8.39 16.66 -8.74
N THR A 56 8.73 17.94 -8.60
CA THR A 56 9.46 18.48 -7.44
C THR A 56 8.56 19.13 -6.39
N ASP A 57 7.26 19.26 -6.64
CA ASP A 57 6.36 19.96 -5.72
C ASP A 57 6.22 19.20 -4.40
N ARG A 58 6.33 19.95 -3.30
CA ARG A 58 6.02 19.44 -1.96
C ARG A 58 4.51 19.47 -1.75
N ILE A 59 3.98 18.45 -1.09
CA ILE A 59 2.55 18.32 -0.83
C ILE A 59 2.25 18.06 0.65
N GLN A 60 1.04 18.37 1.08
CA GLN A 60 0.45 17.85 2.29
C GLN A 60 -0.59 16.79 1.91
N ILE A 61 -0.55 15.67 2.62
CA ILE A 61 -1.48 14.57 2.43
C ILE A 61 -2.42 14.54 3.62
N ALA A 62 -3.72 14.61 3.32
CA ALA A 62 -4.77 14.37 4.30
C ALA A 62 -5.49 13.08 3.92
N TYR A 63 -5.74 12.21 4.90
CA TYR A 63 -6.47 10.97 4.65
C TYR A 63 -7.56 10.70 5.68
N SER A 64 -8.59 9.97 5.28
CA SER A 64 -9.60 9.44 6.19
C SER A 64 -9.79 7.96 5.89
N ALA A 65 -9.74 7.15 6.94
CA ALA A 65 -9.91 5.71 6.87
C ALA A 65 -10.79 5.29 8.04
N ASP A 66 -11.81 4.46 7.78
CA ASP A 66 -12.60 3.85 8.85
C ASP A 66 -11.87 2.63 9.45
N ASP A 67 -11.04 1.97 8.63
CA ASP A 67 -10.34 0.74 8.96
C ASP A 67 -9.07 1.02 9.80
N ASP A 68 -8.97 0.38 10.97
CA ASP A 68 -7.86 0.58 11.90
C ASP A 68 -6.54 -0.02 11.38
N GLU A 69 -6.57 -1.06 10.56
CA GLU A 69 -5.37 -1.64 9.97
C GLU A 69 -4.79 -0.71 8.90
N ALA A 70 -5.67 -0.07 8.12
CA ALA A 70 -5.28 0.99 7.20
C ALA A 70 -4.63 2.18 7.92
N LYS A 71 -5.21 2.64 9.05
CA LYS A 71 -4.60 3.70 9.87
C LYS A 71 -3.22 3.32 10.38
N LYS A 72 -3.07 2.10 10.92
CA LYS A 72 -1.77 1.60 11.39
C LYS A 72 -0.75 1.48 10.26
N ALA A 73 -1.18 1.02 9.08
CA ALA A 73 -0.28 0.92 7.93
C ALA A 73 0.27 2.30 7.52
N VAL A 74 -0.59 3.32 7.46
CA VAL A 74 -0.18 4.68 7.13
C VAL A 74 0.72 5.27 8.22
N ASP A 75 0.40 5.03 9.50
CA ASP A 75 1.19 5.50 10.65
C ASP A 75 2.60 4.85 10.69
N GLU A 76 2.66 3.52 10.62
CA GLU A 76 3.91 2.74 10.68
C GLU A 76 4.84 3.03 9.49
N TRP A 77 4.27 3.35 8.33
CA TRP A 77 5.02 3.63 7.10
C TRP A 77 4.98 5.11 6.69
N SER A 78 4.65 6.02 7.62
CA SER A 78 4.49 7.45 7.31
C SER A 78 5.78 8.05 6.73
N ASP A 79 6.94 7.72 7.28
CA ASP A 79 8.24 8.18 6.79
C ASP A 79 8.51 7.74 5.35
N TYR A 80 8.18 6.49 5.03
CA TYR A 80 8.31 5.95 3.67
C TYR A 80 7.34 6.65 2.71
N ILE A 81 6.08 6.84 3.12
CA ILE A 81 5.07 7.54 2.31
C ILE A 81 5.53 8.97 2.01
N GLN A 82 6.01 9.71 3.01
CA GLN A 82 6.50 11.08 2.85
C GLN A 82 7.71 11.15 1.91
N ALA A 83 8.66 10.23 2.06
CA ALA A 83 9.85 10.17 1.22
C ALA A 83 9.51 9.91 -0.25
N GLU A 84 8.64 8.95 -0.53
CA GLU A 84 8.28 8.56 -1.91
C GLU A 84 7.35 9.55 -2.61
N THR A 85 6.60 10.36 -1.85
CA THR A 85 5.58 11.26 -2.39
C THR A 85 5.95 12.74 -2.31
N LEU A 86 7.15 13.05 -1.78
CA LEU A 86 7.59 14.41 -1.45
C LEU A 86 6.58 15.16 -0.56
N ALA A 87 5.92 14.44 0.34
CA ALA A 87 5.00 15.04 1.29
C ALA A 87 5.75 15.62 2.50
N ASP A 88 5.29 16.76 2.99
CA ASP A 88 5.77 17.36 4.24
C ASP A 88 5.03 16.77 5.46
N ALA A 89 3.82 16.27 5.27
CA ALA A 89 3.02 15.63 6.31
C ALA A 89 1.98 14.66 5.71
N VAL A 90 1.61 13.66 6.51
CA VAL A 90 0.53 12.70 6.24
C VAL A 90 -0.33 12.62 7.49
N ASP A 91 -1.46 13.32 7.48
CA ASP A 91 -2.30 13.46 8.68
C ASP A 91 -3.72 12.92 8.45
N PRO A 92 -4.30 12.25 9.45
CA PRO A 92 -5.71 11.88 9.41
C PRO A 92 -6.59 13.15 9.50
N ASN A 93 -7.58 13.26 8.62
CA ASN A 93 -8.55 14.35 8.61
C ASN A 93 -9.91 13.84 8.12
N ASP A 94 -10.92 13.94 8.98
CA ASP A 94 -12.30 13.52 8.66
C ASP A 94 -13.06 14.53 7.78
N SER A 95 -12.54 15.74 7.62
CA SER A 95 -13.09 16.78 6.75
C SER A 95 -12.14 17.04 5.58
N LEU A 96 -12.22 16.17 4.57
CA LEU A 96 -11.42 16.26 3.36
C LEU A 96 -12.05 17.22 2.34
N SER A 97 -11.21 17.89 1.55
CA SER A 97 -11.61 18.86 0.53
C SER A 97 -12.29 18.20 -0.69
N GLU A 98 -12.75 19.01 -1.65
CA GLU A 98 -13.31 18.52 -2.91
C GLU A 98 -12.30 17.74 -3.78
N THR A 99 -10.99 17.85 -3.52
CA THR A 99 -9.96 17.07 -4.23
C THR A 99 -9.77 15.67 -3.65
N ALA A 100 -10.57 15.29 -2.65
CA ALA A 100 -10.53 13.99 -2.02
C ALA A 100 -10.94 12.87 -2.97
N ARG A 101 -10.09 11.85 -3.09
CA ARG A 101 -10.34 10.65 -3.88
C ARG A 101 -10.48 9.44 -2.96
N LYS A 102 -11.54 8.66 -3.18
CA LYS A 102 -11.69 7.35 -2.55
C LYS A 102 -10.86 6.30 -3.29
N VAL A 103 -10.02 5.59 -2.54
CA VAL A 103 -9.11 4.56 -3.05
C VAL A 103 -9.14 3.32 -2.17
N SER A 104 -8.69 2.20 -2.73
CA SER A 104 -8.54 0.94 -1.98
C SER A 104 -7.07 0.64 -1.73
N ILE A 105 -6.72 0.37 -0.46
CA ILE A 105 -5.39 -0.16 -0.08
C ILE A 105 -5.60 -1.53 0.56
N GLY A 106 -5.09 -2.58 -0.07
CA GLY A 106 -5.51 -3.95 0.26
C GLY A 106 -7.04 -4.11 0.20
N THR A 107 -7.67 -4.51 1.31
CA THR A 107 -9.13 -4.65 1.43
C THR A 107 -9.83 -3.42 2.02
N ALA A 108 -9.08 -2.43 2.50
CA ALA A 108 -9.61 -1.24 3.16
C ALA A 108 -9.89 -0.12 2.16
N MET A 109 -10.89 0.70 2.47
CA MET A 109 -11.22 1.91 1.70
C MET A 109 -10.69 3.13 2.45
N VAL A 110 -9.93 3.97 1.75
CA VAL A 110 -9.32 5.18 2.29
C VAL A 110 -9.64 6.33 1.36
N ILE A 111 -9.96 7.49 1.92
CA ILE A 111 -10.12 8.72 1.17
C ILE A 111 -8.84 9.53 1.33
N ILE A 112 -8.26 9.98 0.23
CA ILE A 112 -7.00 10.72 0.19
C ILE A 112 -7.23 12.05 -0.50
N ALA A 113 -6.82 13.15 0.13
CA ALA A 113 -6.72 14.46 -0.48
C ALA A 113 -5.26 14.93 -0.44
N ILE A 114 -4.82 15.59 -1.51
CA ILE A 114 -3.50 16.21 -1.59
C ILE A 114 -3.63 17.70 -1.83
N GLN A 115 -2.72 18.49 -1.27
CA GLN A 115 -2.62 19.93 -1.49
C GLN A 115 -1.16 20.32 -1.66
N PRO A 116 -0.80 21.15 -2.65
CA PRO A 116 0.57 21.65 -2.79
C PRO A 116 0.91 22.61 -1.65
N VAL A 117 2.13 22.51 -1.13
CA VAL A 117 2.65 23.46 -0.14
C VAL A 117 3.14 24.67 -0.90
N THR A 118 2.41 25.78 -0.79
CA THR A 118 2.86 27.06 -1.36
C THR A 118 3.86 27.68 -0.38
N SER A 119 5.14 27.74 -0.75
CA SER A 119 6.15 28.57 -0.06
C SER A 119 6.03 30.04 -0.44
#